data_AF-A0A3B9VSM0-F1
#
_entry.id   AF-A0A3B9VSM0-F1
#
_cell.length_a   1.000
_cell.length_b   1.000
_cell.length_c   1.000
_cell.angle_alpha   90.00
_cell.angle_beta   90.00
_cell.angle_gamma   90.00
#
_symmetry.space_group_name_H-M   'P 1'
#
loop_
_entity.id
_entity.type
_entity.pdbx_description
1 polymer ?
#
loop_
_entity_poly.entity_id
_entity_poly.type
_entity_poly.pdbx_seq_one_letter_code
_entity_poly.pdbx_strand_id
1 'polypeptide(L)'
;MGVGNYTETDVRECSRAFTGWTLVHKLPRFHMGLWYWEFEYRPDDHDDGEKVFLGQTGSFDGEEIVDIILAQPATAAFIARHLYSFFVADEHQVPAWSVTPPNDPEAVQAIADVLIESDYHMGTALRFILNSDFFKAALFAKVKNPTEVVVGTLRLIEDSHRASPDLMGWCIDITNMGQDLMNPPSVEGWHSGIEWINSGTLMKRTNFVAELISDQSRSGVASIMDRIRMAGDSPSAVVDACLDVLGPLDIAAGARQELIEHAESLGPIDWSDDSPEEGGPARVSEIIQLIVSLREYQFA
;
A
#
# COMPACT_ATOMS: atom_id res chain seq x y z
N MET A 1 -19.90 5.34 -4.39
CA MET A 1 -21.15 5.40 -3.60
C MET A 1 -21.37 4.17 -2.74
N GLY A 2 -20.94 2.98 -3.14
CA GLY A 2 -21.14 1.75 -2.37
C GLY A 2 -22.53 1.13 -2.57
N VAL A 3 -22.64 -0.17 -2.28
CA VAL A 3 -23.87 -0.95 -2.44
C VAL A 3 -24.98 -0.37 -1.57
N GLY A 4 -26.19 -0.25 -2.14
CA GLY A 4 -27.37 0.27 -1.45
C GLY A 4 -27.69 1.74 -1.77
N ASN A 5 -26.78 2.46 -2.45
CA ASN A 5 -26.97 3.87 -2.84
C ASN A 5 -27.41 4.06 -4.30
N TYR A 6 -27.70 2.98 -5.02
CA TYR A 6 -28.16 2.98 -6.41
C TYR A 6 -28.94 1.70 -6.72
N THR A 7 -29.77 1.74 -7.76
CA THR A 7 -30.57 0.61 -8.25
C THR A 7 -30.00 0.01 -9.54
N GLU A 8 -30.48 -1.16 -9.95
CA GLU A 8 -30.15 -1.73 -11.27
C GLU A 8 -30.59 -0.80 -12.41
N THR A 9 -31.72 -0.09 -12.23
CA THR A 9 -32.17 0.91 -13.19
C THR A 9 -31.15 2.04 -13.32
N ASP A 10 -30.62 2.56 -12.20
CA ASP A 10 -29.58 3.59 -12.23
C ASP A 10 -28.33 3.12 -12.98
N VAL A 11 -27.92 1.85 -12.82
CA VAL A 11 -26.78 1.27 -13.56
C VAL A 11 -27.06 1.26 -15.07
N ARG A 12 -28.28 0.90 -15.48
CA ARG A 12 -28.67 0.91 -16.90
C ARG A 12 -28.69 2.32 -17.47
N GLU A 13 -29.30 3.27 -16.77
CA GLU A 13 -29.40 4.66 -17.24
C GLU A 13 -28.02 5.35 -17.27
N CYS A 14 -27.16 5.05 -16.28
CA CYS A 14 -25.75 5.44 -16.31
C CYS A 14 -25.03 4.88 -17.54
N SER A 15 -25.21 3.60 -17.87
CA SER A 15 -24.59 3.01 -19.07
C SER A 15 -25.05 3.67 -20.37
N ARG A 16 -26.31 4.12 -20.45
CA ARG A 16 -26.82 4.89 -21.59
C ARG A 16 -26.14 6.25 -21.69
N ALA A 17 -25.90 6.93 -20.58
CA ALA A 17 -25.23 8.23 -20.56
C ALA A 17 -23.75 8.17 -20.99
N PHE A 18 -23.06 7.05 -20.74
CA PHE A 18 -21.67 6.84 -21.20
C PHE A 18 -21.56 6.41 -22.68
N THR A 19 -22.66 6.26 -23.40
CA THR A 19 -22.60 6.02 -24.86
C THR A 19 -21.95 7.23 -25.55
N GLY A 20 -21.29 7.01 -26.69
CA GLY A 20 -20.48 8.03 -27.36
C GLY A 20 -19.06 8.22 -26.79
N TRP A 21 -18.78 7.82 -25.54
CA TRP A 21 -17.42 7.85 -25.00
C TRP A 21 -16.59 6.71 -25.59
N THR A 22 -15.51 7.05 -26.30
CA THR A 22 -14.64 6.07 -26.95
C THR A 22 -13.18 6.51 -26.94
N LEU A 23 -12.33 5.69 -27.54
CA LEU A 23 -10.91 5.97 -27.71
C LEU A 23 -10.61 6.10 -29.20
N VAL A 24 -9.76 7.07 -29.55
CA VAL A 24 -9.23 7.18 -30.90
C VAL A 24 -8.49 5.89 -31.26
N HIS A 25 -8.67 5.42 -32.50
CA HIS A 25 -7.98 4.23 -32.99
C HIS A 25 -6.46 4.43 -32.91
N LYS A 26 -5.80 3.59 -32.13
CA LYS A 26 -4.36 3.63 -31.95
C LYS A 26 -3.64 3.27 -33.26
N LEU A 27 -2.71 4.12 -33.68
CA LEU A 27 -1.79 3.79 -34.77
C LEU A 27 -0.93 2.57 -34.38
N PRO A 28 -0.60 1.66 -35.32
CA PRO A 28 0.19 0.47 -35.02
C PRO A 28 1.50 0.82 -34.30
N ARG A 29 1.87 0.00 -33.29
CA ARG A 29 3.06 0.22 -32.44
C ARG A 29 4.41 0.22 -33.18
N PHE A 30 4.45 -0.15 -34.46
CA PHE A 30 5.70 -0.24 -35.19
C PHE A 30 6.21 1.15 -35.59
N HIS A 31 7.54 1.28 -35.69
CA HIS A 31 8.33 2.39 -36.23
C HIS A 31 8.22 3.80 -35.61
N MET A 32 7.22 4.13 -34.77
CA MET A 32 7.06 5.49 -34.22
C MET A 32 6.91 5.61 -32.68
N GLY A 33 7.10 4.53 -31.93
CA GLY A 33 7.11 4.57 -30.46
C GLY A 33 5.73 4.38 -29.80
N LEU A 34 5.60 4.83 -28.55
CA LEU A 34 4.40 4.71 -27.72
C LEU A 34 3.37 5.78 -28.11
N TRP A 35 2.27 5.35 -28.71
CA TRP A 35 1.08 6.19 -28.88
C TRP A 35 0.17 6.04 -27.66
N TYR A 36 -0.16 7.16 -27.02
CA TYR A 36 -1.13 7.19 -25.93
C TYR A 36 -2.54 6.99 -26.48
N TRP A 37 -3.43 6.47 -25.62
CA TRP A 37 -4.85 6.47 -25.92
C TRP A 37 -5.36 7.90 -25.75
N GLU A 38 -6.13 8.37 -26.74
CA GLU A 38 -6.80 9.66 -26.67
C GLU A 38 -8.30 9.40 -26.52
N PHE A 39 -8.92 10.11 -25.58
CA PHE A 39 -10.36 10.12 -25.42
C PHE A 39 -11.02 10.81 -26.62
N GLU A 40 -12.11 10.24 -27.10
CA GLU A 40 -12.95 10.80 -28.15
C GLU A 40 -14.41 10.68 -27.74
N TYR A 41 -15.16 11.78 -27.85
CA TYR A 41 -16.62 11.76 -27.74
C TYR A 41 -17.24 11.76 -29.13
N ARG A 42 -18.11 10.78 -29.40
CA ARG A 42 -18.86 10.64 -30.65
C ARG A 42 -20.36 10.89 -30.41
N PRO A 43 -20.87 12.07 -30.77
CA PRO A 43 -22.27 12.41 -30.58
C PRO A 43 -23.22 11.44 -31.29
N ASP A 44 -22.86 10.96 -32.50
CA ASP A 44 -23.70 10.04 -33.27
C ASP A 44 -23.84 8.64 -32.64
N ASP A 45 -22.92 8.28 -31.72
CA ASP A 45 -22.95 7.02 -30.96
C ASP A 45 -23.58 7.22 -29.56
N HIS A 46 -24.00 8.44 -29.20
CA HIS A 46 -24.62 8.76 -27.92
C HIS A 46 -26.15 8.58 -27.96
N ASP A 47 -26.71 8.10 -26.86
CA ASP A 47 -28.15 8.01 -26.63
C ASP A 47 -28.66 9.30 -25.99
N ASP A 48 -29.10 10.26 -26.81
CA ASP A 48 -29.72 11.52 -26.36
C ASP A 48 -31.15 11.34 -25.78
N GLY A 49 -31.63 10.11 -25.60
CA GLY A 49 -32.91 9.85 -24.98
C GLY A 49 -32.95 10.33 -23.53
N GLU A 50 -34.16 10.63 -23.04
CA GLU A 50 -34.38 10.96 -21.63
C GLU A 50 -34.00 9.77 -20.73
N LYS A 51 -33.36 10.08 -19.62
CA LYS A 51 -32.83 9.14 -18.63
C LYS A 51 -33.33 9.57 -17.24
N VAL A 52 -33.58 8.58 -16.38
CA VAL A 52 -33.91 8.82 -14.97
C VAL A 52 -32.80 8.22 -14.12
N PHE A 53 -32.01 9.07 -13.47
CA PHE A 53 -30.83 8.64 -12.72
C PHE A 53 -30.81 9.29 -11.34
N LEU A 54 -30.77 8.48 -10.28
CA LEU A 54 -30.76 8.90 -8.87
C LEU A 54 -31.84 9.94 -8.54
N GLY A 55 -33.04 9.77 -9.12
CA GLY A 55 -34.19 10.65 -8.93
C GLY A 55 -34.19 11.92 -9.78
N GLN A 56 -33.17 12.14 -10.61
CA GLN A 56 -33.13 13.24 -11.58
C GLN A 56 -33.57 12.76 -12.97
N THR A 57 -34.13 13.65 -13.77
CA THR A 57 -34.60 13.34 -15.13
C THR A 57 -34.02 14.34 -16.12
N GLY A 58 -33.43 13.82 -17.20
CA GLY A 58 -32.77 14.64 -18.21
C GLY A 58 -32.17 13.79 -19.33
N SER A 59 -31.70 14.44 -20.40
CA SER A 59 -30.90 13.79 -21.44
C SER A 59 -29.43 13.84 -21.03
N PHE A 60 -29.08 13.07 -19.99
CA PHE A 60 -27.77 13.17 -19.36
C PHE A 60 -26.65 12.55 -20.21
N ASP A 61 -25.51 13.22 -20.26
CA ASP A 61 -24.25 12.64 -20.73
C ASP A 61 -23.40 12.05 -19.59
N GLY A 62 -22.22 11.53 -19.94
CA GLY A 62 -21.30 10.91 -18.97
C GLY A 62 -20.73 11.90 -17.94
N GLU A 63 -20.53 13.18 -18.29
CA GLU A 63 -20.02 14.19 -17.36
C GLU A 63 -21.11 14.57 -16.36
N GLU A 64 -22.34 14.81 -16.83
CA GLU A 64 -23.48 15.13 -15.97
C GLU A 64 -23.82 14.00 -14.99
N ILE A 65 -23.69 12.73 -15.41
CA ILE A 65 -23.83 11.59 -14.49
C ILE A 65 -22.76 11.60 -13.41
N VAL A 66 -21.52 11.95 -13.73
CA VAL A 66 -20.44 12.08 -12.73
C VAL A 66 -20.78 13.18 -11.74
N ASP A 67 -21.27 14.33 -12.19
CA ASP A 67 -21.69 15.43 -11.32
C ASP A 67 -22.84 15.00 -10.39
N ILE A 68 -23.84 14.30 -10.92
CA ILE A 68 -24.96 13.77 -10.12
C ILE A 68 -24.46 12.78 -9.06
N ILE A 69 -23.47 11.93 -9.40
CA ILE A 69 -22.84 11.00 -8.45
C ILE A 69 -22.07 11.77 -7.38
N LEU A 70 -21.23 12.73 -7.75
CA LEU A 70 -20.43 13.52 -6.81
C LEU A 70 -21.31 14.41 -5.91
N ALA A 71 -22.50 14.80 -6.35
CA ALA A 71 -23.46 15.51 -5.51
C ALA A 71 -24.06 14.64 -4.38
N GLN A 72 -23.96 13.31 -4.45
CA GLN A 72 -24.46 12.43 -3.39
C GLN A 72 -23.52 12.44 -2.18
N PRO A 73 -24.00 12.71 -0.96
CA PRO A 73 -23.18 12.63 0.26
C PRO A 73 -22.54 11.25 0.47
N ALA A 74 -23.24 10.19 0.03
CA ALA A 74 -22.72 8.82 0.06
C ALA A 74 -21.43 8.65 -0.78
N THR A 75 -21.22 9.47 -1.82
CA THR A 75 -20.00 9.46 -2.63
C THR A 75 -18.81 9.98 -1.86
N ALA A 76 -18.96 11.14 -1.20
CA ALA A 76 -17.92 11.70 -0.36
C ALA A 76 -17.55 10.75 0.78
N ALA A 77 -18.54 10.20 1.49
CA ALA A 77 -18.30 9.23 2.56
C ALA A 77 -17.60 7.96 2.06
N PHE A 78 -17.96 7.46 0.88
CA PHE A 78 -17.34 6.28 0.28
C PHE A 78 -15.86 6.53 -0.08
N ILE A 79 -15.55 7.66 -0.71
CA ILE A 79 -14.16 8.04 -1.05
C ILE A 79 -13.36 8.29 0.23
N ALA A 80 -13.94 9.01 1.20
CA ALA A 80 -13.32 9.30 2.49
C ALA A 80 -12.94 8.02 3.23
N ARG A 81 -13.82 7.02 3.27
CA ARG A 81 -13.53 5.72 3.91
C ARG A 81 -12.41 4.96 3.20
N HIS A 82 -12.33 5.02 1.86
CA HIS A 82 -11.18 4.47 1.13
C HIS A 82 -9.87 5.19 1.46
N LEU A 83 -9.87 6.52 1.53
CA LEU A 83 -8.69 7.30 1.88
C LEU A 83 -8.26 7.03 3.33
N TYR A 84 -9.21 6.98 4.27
CA TYR A 84 -8.96 6.59 5.65
C TYR A 84 -8.37 5.18 5.73
N SER A 85 -9.00 4.22 5.05
CA SER A 85 -8.53 2.84 4.97
C SER A 85 -7.12 2.74 4.42
N PHE A 86 -6.75 3.57 3.44
CA PHE A 86 -5.43 3.53 2.81
C PHE A 86 -4.35 4.22 3.64
N PHE A 87 -4.62 5.37 4.25
CA PHE A 87 -3.59 6.19 4.91
C PHE A 87 -3.55 6.08 6.44
N VAL A 88 -4.65 5.71 7.08
CA VAL A 88 -4.77 5.82 8.55
C VAL A 88 -4.78 4.44 9.19
N ALA A 89 -5.84 3.66 9.00
CA ALA A 89 -6.00 2.37 9.68
C ALA A 89 -6.71 1.38 8.77
N ASP A 90 -6.47 0.08 8.99
CA ASP A 90 -7.20 -0.96 8.27
C ASP A 90 -8.70 -0.87 8.58
N GLU A 91 -9.51 -1.05 7.55
CA GLU A 91 -10.97 -1.02 7.62
C GLU A 91 -11.53 -2.42 7.32
N HIS A 92 -12.82 -2.62 7.61
CA HIS A 92 -13.52 -3.80 7.09
C HIS A 92 -13.44 -3.84 5.56
N GLN A 93 -13.53 -5.03 4.94
CA GLN A 93 -13.54 -5.13 3.48
C GLN A 93 -14.75 -4.39 2.88
N VAL A 94 -14.58 -3.82 1.69
CA VAL A 94 -15.56 -2.97 1.00
C VAL A 94 -16.99 -3.56 0.95
N PRO A 95 -17.20 -4.88 0.71
CA PRO A 95 -18.55 -5.46 0.70
C PRO A 95 -19.33 -5.31 2.01
N ALA A 96 -18.63 -5.21 3.15
CA ALA A 96 -19.25 -5.07 4.46
C ALA A 96 -19.66 -3.62 4.76
N TRP A 97 -19.22 -2.63 3.97
CA TRP A 97 -19.41 -1.21 4.32
C TRP A 97 -20.87 -0.75 4.35
N SER A 98 -21.77 -1.47 3.67
CA SER A 98 -23.21 -1.19 3.69
C SER A 98 -23.89 -1.59 5.01
N VAL A 99 -23.27 -2.48 5.78
CA VAL A 99 -23.84 -3.02 7.04
C VAL A 99 -22.92 -2.81 8.25
N THR A 100 -21.67 -2.44 8.03
CA THR A 100 -20.67 -2.22 9.08
C THR A 100 -20.16 -0.77 9.02
N PRO A 101 -20.34 0.02 10.10
CA PRO A 101 -19.85 1.40 10.14
C PRO A 101 -18.32 1.45 10.05
N PRO A 102 -17.74 2.62 9.73
CA PRO A 102 -16.29 2.82 9.83
C PRO A 102 -15.80 2.62 11.27
N ASN A 103 -14.53 2.24 11.42
CA ASN A 103 -13.88 2.12 12.73
C ASN A 103 -13.80 3.48 13.44
N ASP A 104 -13.61 4.56 12.67
CA ASP A 104 -13.67 5.94 13.15
C ASP A 104 -14.65 6.76 12.27
N PRO A 105 -15.95 6.80 12.64
CA PRO A 105 -16.95 7.55 11.89
C PRO A 105 -16.69 9.06 11.86
N GLU A 106 -16.09 9.63 12.90
CA GLU A 106 -15.83 11.07 12.99
C GLU A 106 -14.70 11.47 12.04
N ALA A 107 -13.61 10.70 11.98
CA ALA A 107 -12.53 10.93 11.03
C ALA A 107 -13.00 10.79 9.58
N VAL A 108 -13.77 9.74 9.27
CA VAL A 108 -14.32 9.54 7.92
C VAL A 108 -15.27 10.68 7.52
N GLN A 109 -16.13 11.13 8.44
CA GLN A 109 -17.01 12.26 8.16
C GLN A 109 -16.21 13.56 7.92
N ALA A 110 -15.19 13.85 8.75
CA ALA A 110 -14.36 15.03 8.57
C ALA A 110 -13.62 15.04 7.22
N ILE A 111 -13.13 13.88 6.76
CA ILE A 111 -12.53 13.74 5.42
C ILE A 111 -13.60 13.96 4.33
N ALA A 112 -14.81 13.43 4.50
CA ALA A 112 -15.91 13.61 3.55
C ALA A 112 -16.34 15.07 3.43
N ASP A 113 -16.41 15.80 4.55
CA ASP A 113 -16.73 17.23 4.57
C ASP A 113 -15.67 18.03 3.80
N VAL A 114 -14.37 17.75 4.04
CA VAL A 114 -13.28 18.39 3.28
C VAL A 114 -13.37 18.08 1.79
N LEU A 115 -13.74 16.86 1.40
CA LEU A 115 -13.96 16.51 0.00
C LEU A 115 -15.06 17.37 -0.63
N ILE A 116 -16.21 17.51 0.03
CA ILE A 116 -17.34 18.30 -0.48
C ILE A 116 -16.99 19.79 -0.53
N GLU A 117 -16.44 20.35 0.55
CA GLU A 117 -16.11 21.77 0.67
C GLU A 117 -15.03 22.22 -0.33
N SER A 118 -14.15 21.30 -0.72
CA SER A 118 -13.06 21.57 -1.66
C SER A 118 -13.35 21.12 -3.10
N ASP A 119 -14.60 20.78 -3.42
CA ASP A 119 -15.01 20.30 -4.75
C ASP A 119 -14.16 19.10 -5.21
N TYR A 120 -14.04 18.12 -4.33
CA TYR A 120 -13.27 16.87 -4.50
C TYR A 120 -11.79 17.07 -4.85
N HIS A 121 -11.18 18.18 -4.43
CA HIS A 121 -9.74 18.40 -4.65
C HIS A 121 -8.87 17.45 -3.78
N MET A 122 -8.36 16.38 -4.40
CA MET A 122 -7.57 15.35 -3.70
C MET A 122 -6.35 15.90 -2.94
N GLY A 123 -5.67 16.90 -3.48
CA GLY A 123 -4.53 17.51 -2.80
C GLY A 123 -4.90 18.15 -1.45
N THR A 124 -6.14 18.65 -1.33
CA THR A 124 -6.67 19.23 -0.09
C THR A 124 -7.02 18.13 0.91
N ALA A 125 -7.73 17.10 0.44
CA ALA A 125 -8.10 15.95 1.28
C ALA A 125 -6.87 15.22 1.84
N LEU A 126 -5.87 14.93 0.99
CA LEU A 126 -4.63 14.30 1.44
C LEU A 126 -3.85 15.18 2.42
N ARG A 127 -3.80 16.50 2.19
CA ARG A 127 -3.17 17.43 3.14
C ARG A 127 -3.88 17.40 4.49
N PHE A 128 -5.20 17.38 4.51
CA PHE A 128 -5.98 17.28 5.75
C PHE A 128 -5.65 15.98 6.49
N ILE A 129 -5.74 14.83 5.81
CA ILE A 129 -5.44 13.51 6.39
C ILE A 129 -4.03 13.48 6.98
N LEU A 130 -3.01 13.83 6.20
CA LEU A 130 -1.61 13.72 6.63
C LEU A 130 -1.23 14.70 7.76
N ASN A 131 -2.06 15.71 8.05
CA ASN A 131 -1.84 16.65 9.15
C ASN A 131 -2.79 16.42 10.34
N SER A 132 -3.73 15.49 10.25
CA SER A 132 -4.71 15.21 11.30
C SER A 132 -4.09 14.52 12.50
N ASP A 133 -4.78 14.56 13.64
CA ASP A 133 -4.33 13.88 14.86
C ASP A 133 -4.56 12.37 14.77
N PHE A 134 -5.64 11.92 14.11
CA PHE A 134 -5.89 10.50 13.88
C PHE A 134 -4.81 9.85 13.02
N PHE A 135 -4.25 10.55 12.02
CA PHE A 135 -3.16 10.02 11.21
C PHE A 135 -1.87 9.89 12.03
N LYS A 136 -1.52 10.92 12.82
CA LYS A 136 -0.33 10.89 13.68
C LYS A 136 -0.42 9.82 14.77
N ALA A 137 -1.62 9.51 15.25
CA ALA A 137 -1.87 8.48 16.24
C ALA A 137 -1.87 7.05 15.66
N ALA A 138 -1.92 6.91 14.33
CA ALA A 138 -2.06 5.62 13.66
C ALA A 138 -0.73 4.94 13.27
N LEU A 139 0.38 5.36 13.88
CA LEU A 139 1.69 4.74 13.64
C LEU A 139 1.64 3.24 14.01
N PHE A 140 2.11 2.37 13.11
CA PHE A 140 2.06 0.91 13.26
C PHE A 140 0.64 0.32 13.40
N ALA A 141 -0.40 1.06 12.99
CA ALA A 141 -1.78 0.57 13.03
C ALA A 141 -2.14 -0.30 11.82
N LYS A 142 -1.35 -0.25 10.75
CA LYS A 142 -1.67 -0.89 9.47
C LYS A 142 -0.75 -2.03 9.13
N VAL A 143 -1.29 -3.10 8.55
CA VAL A 143 -0.45 -4.14 7.94
C VAL A 143 0.11 -3.65 6.61
N LYS A 144 1.44 -3.73 6.44
CA LYS A 144 2.12 -3.43 5.18
C LYS A 144 1.57 -4.31 4.06
N ASN A 145 1.09 -3.72 2.98
CA ASN A 145 0.77 -4.49 1.77
C ASN A 145 2.07 -5.04 1.13
N PRO A 146 1.98 -6.07 0.26
CA PRO A 146 3.16 -6.65 -0.38
C PRO A 146 4.06 -5.63 -1.09
N THR A 147 3.48 -4.62 -1.74
CA THR A 147 4.23 -3.57 -2.43
C THR A 147 5.03 -2.72 -1.43
N GLU A 148 4.45 -2.38 -0.29
CA GLU A 148 5.12 -1.62 0.77
C GLU A 148 6.29 -2.40 1.38
N VAL A 149 6.16 -3.72 1.54
CA VAL A 149 7.27 -4.57 2.00
C VAL A 149 8.42 -4.52 1.01
N VAL A 150 8.14 -4.77 -0.28
CA VAL A 150 9.17 -4.83 -1.32
C VAL A 150 9.82 -3.48 -1.51
N VAL A 151 9.03 -2.42 -1.77
CA VAL A 151 9.55 -1.06 -2.00
C VAL A 151 10.21 -0.50 -0.74
N GLY A 152 9.65 -0.77 0.44
CA GLY A 152 10.24 -0.36 1.72
C GLY A 152 11.62 -0.97 1.93
N THR A 153 11.77 -2.27 1.62
CA THR A 153 13.06 -2.96 1.70
C THR A 153 14.06 -2.41 0.70
N LEU A 154 13.66 -2.22 -0.56
CA LEU A 154 14.53 -1.63 -1.60
C LEU A 154 14.99 -0.21 -1.23
N ARG A 155 14.13 0.58 -0.58
CA ARG A 155 14.52 1.89 -0.04
C ARG A 155 15.48 1.77 1.14
N LEU A 156 15.26 0.82 2.04
CA LEU A 156 16.12 0.56 3.19
C LEU A 156 17.54 0.18 2.75
N ILE A 157 17.67 -0.66 1.72
CA ILE A 157 18.97 -1.07 1.17
C ILE A 157 19.52 -0.12 0.08
N GLU A 158 18.92 1.07 -0.07
CA GLU A 158 19.29 2.11 -1.05
C GLU A 158 19.28 1.66 -2.53
N ASP A 159 18.61 0.56 -2.86
CA ASP A 159 18.51 0.00 -4.23
C ASP A 159 17.23 0.45 -4.97
N SER A 160 16.76 1.66 -4.66
CA SER A 160 15.53 2.23 -5.24
C SER A 160 15.78 3.30 -6.32
N HIS A 161 17.03 3.70 -6.53
CA HIS A 161 17.38 4.89 -7.30
C HIS A 161 17.61 4.66 -8.80
N ARG A 162 17.62 3.40 -9.27
CA ARG A 162 17.96 3.05 -10.65
C ARG A 162 17.08 1.91 -11.16
N ALA A 163 16.86 1.85 -12.46
CA ALA A 163 16.23 0.69 -13.09
C ALA A 163 17.16 -0.53 -12.91
N SER A 164 16.74 -1.46 -12.07
CA SER A 164 17.45 -2.72 -11.80
C SER A 164 17.07 -3.78 -12.83
N PRO A 165 17.99 -4.66 -13.27
CA PRO A 165 17.64 -5.86 -14.01
C PRO A 165 16.68 -6.79 -13.22
N ASP A 166 16.66 -6.67 -11.90
CA ASP A 166 15.84 -7.50 -10.99
C ASP A 166 14.39 -7.02 -10.88
N LEU A 167 14.03 -5.90 -11.51
CA LEU A 167 12.69 -5.29 -11.43
C LEU A 167 11.56 -6.30 -11.69
N MET A 168 11.73 -7.16 -12.70
CA MET A 168 10.74 -8.19 -13.00
C MET A 168 10.64 -9.25 -11.91
N GLY A 169 11.76 -9.61 -11.27
CA GLY A 169 11.80 -10.50 -10.12
C GLY A 169 11.02 -9.92 -8.94
N TRP A 170 11.28 -8.64 -8.61
CA TRP A 170 10.57 -7.94 -7.54
C TRP A 170 9.06 -7.84 -7.80
N CYS A 171 8.64 -7.58 -9.04
CA CYS A 171 7.21 -7.62 -9.40
C CYS A 171 6.61 -9.01 -9.13
N ILE A 172 7.32 -10.08 -9.50
CA ILE A 172 6.90 -11.46 -9.24
C ILE A 172 6.83 -11.74 -7.73
N ASP A 173 7.75 -11.20 -6.93
CA ASP A 173 7.73 -11.34 -5.47
C ASP A 173 6.50 -10.66 -4.84
N ILE A 174 6.15 -9.45 -5.28
CA ILE A 174 4.91 -8.76 -4.86
C ILE A 174 3.69 -9.64 -5.20
N THR A 175 3.63 -10.20 -6.41
CA THR A 175 2.55 -11.11 -6.82
C THR A 175 2.52 -12.38 -5.96
N ASN A 176 3.67 -12.99 -5.66
CA ASN A 176 3.79 -14.19 -4.82
C ASN A 176 3.38 -13.94 -3.37
N MET A 177 3.46 -12.69 -2.90
CA MET A 177 2.96 -12.25 -1.60
C MET A 177 1.47 -11.89 -1.62
N GLY A 178 0.81 -11.95 -2.78
CA GLY A 178 -0.64 -11.85 -2.94
C GLY A 178 -1.15 -10.62 -3.68
N GLN A 179 -0.27 -9.73 -4.17
CA GLN A 179 -0.69 -8.47 -4.81
C GLN A 179 -0.14 -8.35 -6.25
N ASP A 180 -0.90 -8.81 -7.23
CA ASP A 180 -0.54 -8.67 -8.65
C ASP A 180 -0.79 -7.24 -9.15
N LEU A 181 0.25 -6.40 -9.19
CA LEU A 181 0.10 -4.96 -9.48
C LEU A 181 -0.79 -4.68 -10.70
N MET A 182 -1.74 -3.75 -10.54
CA MET A 182 -2.73 -3.36 -11.57
C MET A 182 -3.75 -4.45 -11.95
N ASN A 183 -3.81 -5.56 -11.23
CA ASN A 183 -4.73 -6.67 -11.49
C ASN A 183 -5.48 -7.10 -10.21
N PRO A 184 -6.31 -6.23 -9.61
CA PRO A 184 -7.07 -6.57 -8.41
C PRO A 184 -8.02 -7.76 -8.65
N PRO A 185 -8.30 -8.58 -7.62
CA PRO A 185 -9.08 -9.81 -7.76
C PRO A 185 -10.54 -9.56 -8.14
N SER A 186 -11.07 -8.37 -7.85
CA SER A 186 -12.42 -7.97 -8.21
C SER A 186 -12.54 -6.45 -8.38
N VAL A 187 -13.73 -6.00 -8.79
CA VAL A 187 -14.06 -4.56 -8.90
C VAL A 187 -14.04 -3.82 -7.55
N GLU A 188 -13.99 -4.55 -6.44
CA GLU A 188 -13.85 -3.96 -5.10
C GLU A 188 -12.42 -3.49 -4.79
N GLY A 189 -11.45 -3.90 -5.60
CA GLY A 189 -10.03 -3.60 -5.42
C GLY A 189 -9.27 -4.68 -4.65
N TRP A 190 -8.17 -4.28 -4.01
CA TRP A 190 -7.38 -5.17 -3.16
C TRP A 190 -7.95 -5.23 -1.75
N HIS A 191 -7.88 -6.42 -1.15
CA HIS A 191 -8.12 -6.57 0.28
C HIS A 191 -7.03 -5.87 1.08
N SER A 192 -7.29 -5.55 2.34
CA SER A 192 -6.34 -4.85 3.22
C SER A 192 -6.16 -5.54 4.56
N GLY A 193 -5.20 -5.05 5.36
CA GLY A 193 -4.94 -5.53 6.70
C GLY A 193 -4.41 -6.96 6.79
N ILE A 194 -4.91 -7.70 7.78
CA ILE A 194 -4.38 -9.02 8.17
C ILE A 194 -4.49 -10.08 7.05
N GLU A 195 -5.33 -9.86 6.04
CA GLU A 195 -5.45 -10.77 4.90
C GLU A 195 -4.17 -10.89 4.08
N TRP A 196 -3.26 -9.91 4.18
CA TRP A 196 -1.91 -10.00 3.61
C TRP A 196 -1.01 -11.02 4.31
N ILE A 197 -1.36 -11.44 5.53
CA ILE A 197 -0.53 -12.31 6.37
C ILE A 197 -1.19 -13.68 6.52
N ASN A 198 -0.53 -14.68 5.95
CA ASN A 198 -0.72 -16.08 6.27
C ASN A 198 0.65 -16.76 6.38
N SER A 199 0.71 -18.03 6.77
CA SER A 199 1.97 -18.76 6.95
C SER A 199 2.83 -18.78 5.67
N GLY A 200 2.23 -18.82 4.49
CA GLY A 200 2.93 -18.78 3.21
C GLY A 200 3.46 -17.39 2.87
N THR A 201 2.62 -16.36 2.93
CA THR A 201 3.01 -14.99 2.59
C THR A 201 3.99 -14.39 3.60
N LEU A 202 3.84 -14.70 4.89
CA LEU A 202 4.80 -14.27 5.92
C LEU A 202 6.20 -14.84 5.64
N MET A 203 6.31 -16.13 5.33
CA MET A 203 7.58 -16.74 4.97
C MET A 203 8.20 -16.09 3.72
N LYS A 204 7.38 -15.81 2.69
CA LYS A 204 7.84 -15.10 1.48
C LYS A 204 8.36 -13.70 1.79
N ARG A 205 7.65 -12.95 2.64
CA ARG A 205 8.04 -11.61 3.10
C ARG A 205 9.36 -11.67 3.86
N THR A 206 9.49 -12.56 4.84
CA THR A 206 10.72 -12.72 5.62
C THR A 206 11.91 -13.10 4.74
N ASN A 207 11.73 -14.07 3.84
CA ASN A 207 12.81 -14.52 2.96
C ASN A 207 13.25 -13.40 2.00
N PHE A 208 12.32 -12.65 1.42
CA PHE A 208 12.64 -11.54 0.51
C PHE A 208 13.53 -10.49 1.20
N VAL A 209 13.16 -10.08 2.41
CA VAL A 209 13.94 -9.07 3.15
C VAL A 209 15.29 -9.65 3.58
N ALA A 210 15.33 -10.89 4.09
CA ALA A 210 16.55 -11.54 4.52
C ALA A 210 17.54 -11.75 3.36
N GLU A 211 17.06 -12.17 2.20
CA GLU A 211 17.86 -12.33 0.99
C GLU A 211 18.53 -11.00 0.60
N LEU A 212 17.76 -9.91 0.53
CA LEU A 212 18.30 -8.60 0.16
C LEU A 212 19.27 -8.01 1.20
N ILE A 213 19.01 -8.23 2.49
CA ILE A 213 19.86 -7.71 3.58
C ILE A 213 21.13 -8.56 3.76
N SER A 214 21.12 -9.84 3.39
CA SER A 214 22.33 -10.68 3.47
C SER A 214 23.36 -10.35 2.38
N ASP A 215 22.95 -9.70 1.29
CA ASP A 215 23.83 -9.31 0.19
C ASP A 215 24.63 -8.03 0.51
N GLN A 216 25.77 -8.21 1.17
CA GLN A 216 26.69 -7.14 1.55
C GLN A 216 27.34 -6.41 0.36
N SER A 217 27.21 -6.92 -0.87
CA SER A 217 27.70 -6.20 -2.06
C SER A 217 26.90 -4.93 -2.35
N ARG A 218 25.71 -4.81 -1.76
CA ARG A 218 24.82 -3.66 -1.87
C ARG A 218 25.26 -2.53 -0.94
N SER A 219 25.38 -1.32 -1.48
CA SER A 219 25.90 -0.17 -0.71
C SER A 219 25.03 0.18 0.50
N GLY A 220 23.71 0.07 0.40
CA GLY A 220 22.83 0.33 1.54
C GLY A 220 22.94 -0.73 2.62
N VAL A 221 23.17 -2.00 2.27
CA VAL A 221 23.44 -3.06 3.25
C VAL A 221 24.75 -2.79 3.98
N ALA A 222 25.82 -2.41 3.28
CA ALA A 222 27.07 -2.02 3.91
C ALA A 222 26.89 -0.84 4.89
N SER A 223 26.10 0.17 4.51
CA SER A 223 25.73 1.31 5.37
C SER A 223 24.96 0.88 6.64
N ILE A 224 24.03 -0.07 6.49
CA ILE A 224 23.30 -0.68 7.62
C ILE A 224 24.28 -1.39 8.56
N MET A 225 25.16 -2.23 8.03
CA MET A 225 26.15 -2.97 8.83
C MET A 225 27.10 -2.02 9.57
N ASP A 226 27.58 -0.96 8.93
CA ASP A 226 28.42 0.05 9.56
C ASP A 226 27.73 0.76 10.72
N ARG A 227 26.43 1.10 10.56
CA ARG A 227 25.63 1.70 11.64
C ARG A 227 25.50 0.78 12.85
N ILE A 228 25.22 -0.50 12.61
CA ILE A 228 25.08 -1.50 13.68
C ILE A 228 26.43 -1.70 14.38
N ARG A 229 27.51 -1.80 13.60
CA ARG A 229 28.88 -1.89 14.13
C ARG A 229 29.26 -0.73 15.05
N MET A 230 28.82 0.49 14.72
CA MET A 230 29.07 1.67 15.57
C MET A 230 28.36 1.62 16.92
N ALA A 231 27.28 0.84 17.05
CA ALA A 231 26.56 0.67 18.32
C ALA A 231 27.30 -0.24 19.31
N GLY A 232 28.19 -1.11 18.80
CA GLY A 232 29.05 -1.98 19.60
C GLY A 232 28.97 -3.45 19.18
N ASP A 233 29.49 -4.32 20.04
CA ASP A 233 29.59 -5.77 19.86
C ASP A 233 28.75 -6.57 20.88
N SER A 234 28.22 -5.90 21.91
CA SER A 234 27.35 -6.56 22.87
C SER A 234 26.01 -6.96 22.22
N PRO A 235 25.47 -8.17 22.50
CA PRO A 235 24.21 -8.64 21.94
C PRO A 235 23.04 -7.65 22.08
N SER A 236 22.87 -7.04 23.27
CA SER A 236 21.81 -6.03 23.46
C SER A 236 21.99 -4.79 22.58
N ALA A 237 23.22 -4.28 22.45
CA ALA A 237 23.46 -3.08 21.63
C ALA A 237 23.21 -3.37 20.15
N VAL A 238 23.59 -4.56 19.68
CA VAL A 238 23.35 -4.99 18.30
C VAL A 238 21.86 -5.17 18.02
N VAL A 239 21.12 -5.83 18.91
CA VAL A 239 19.66 -5.98 18.78
C VAL A 239 18.98 -4.61 18.73
N ASP A 240 19.32 -3.70 19.64
CA ASP A 240 18.73 -2.35 19.67
C ASP A 240 19.08 -1.56 18.40
N ALA A 241 20.31 -1.68 17.89
CA ALA A 241 20.70 -1.05 16.64
C ALA A 241 19.98 -1.64 15.41
N CYS A 242 19.76 -2.95 15.36
CA CYS A 242 18.95 -3.58 14.31
C CYS A 242 17.51 -3.06 14.32
N LEU A 243 16.89 -2.95 15.51
CA LEU A 243 15.52 -2.43 15.67
C LEU A 243 15.41 -0.96 15.24
N ASP A 244 16.44 -0.16 15.51
CA ASP A 244 16.53 1.24 15.07
C ASP A 244 16.70 1.35 13.53
N VAL A 245 17.54 0.52 12.93
CA VAL A 245 17.81 0.58 11.49
C VAL A 245 16.60 0.16 10.65
N LEU A 246 15.82 -0.81 11.12
CA LEU A 246 14.70 -1.39 10.38
C LEU A 246 13.40 -0.55 10.40
N GLY A 247 13.38 0.59 11.11
CA GLY A 247 12.24 1.49 11.15
C GLY A 247 11.74 1.72 12.58
N PRO A 248 12.57 2.36 13.42
CA PRO A 248 12.58 2.30 14.89
C PRO A 248 11.39 1.57 15.52
N LEU A 249 11.50 0.25 15.55
CA LEU A 249 10.41 -0.65 15.92
C LEU A 249 10.19 -0.64 17.44
N ASP A 250 8.95 -0.41 17.87
CA ASP A 250 8.54 -0.62 19.26
C ASP A 250 8.04 -2.06 19.42
N ILE A 251 8.81 -2.88 20.14
CA ILE A 251 8.52 -4.30 20.34
C ILE A 251 8.31 -4.61 21.82
N ALA A 252 7.51 -5.65 22.10
CA ALA A 252 7.29 -6.11 23.47
C ALA A 252 8.62 -6.49 24.16
N ALA A 253 8.75 -6.15 25.44
CA ALA A 253 9.97 -6.42 26.21
C ALA A 253 10.37 -7.91 26.23
N GLY A 254 9.39 -8.83 26.19
CA GLY A 254 9.63 -10.26 26.07
C GLY A 254 10.28 -10.65 24.74
N ALA A 255 9.75 -10.15 23.62
CA ALA A 255 10.30 -10.40 22.29
C ALA A 255 11.73 -9.81 22.16
N ARG A 256 11.96 -8.63 22.73
CA ARG A 256 13.30 -8.04 22.81
C ARG A 256 14.27 -8.94 23.58
N GLN A 257 13.85 -9.47 24.73
CA GLN A 257 14.67 -10.36 25.54
C GLN A 257 15.00 -11.66 24.80
N GLU A 258 14.04 -12.25 24.09
CA GLU A 258 14.26 -13.44 23.25
C GLU A 258 15.28 -13.18 22.12
N LEU A 259 15.23 -12.02 21.47
CA LEU A 259 16.24 -11.64 20.46
C LEU A 259 17.64 -11.51 21.07
N ILE A 260 17.76 -10.97 22.28
CA ILE A 260 19.04 -10.84 22.98
C ILE A 260 19.59 -12.22 23.35
N GLU A 261 18.75 -13.10 23.90
CA GLU A 261 19.13 -14.47 24.24
C GLU A 261 19.57 -15.26 22.99
N HIS A 262 18.88 -15.05 21.86
CA HIS A 262 19.29 -15.62 20.57
C HIS A 262 20.66 -15.08 20.14
N ALA A 263 20.86 -13.77 20.18
CA ALA A 263 22.13 -13.15 19.82
C ALA A 263 23.29 -13.60 20.74
N GLU A 264 23.03 -13.82 22.04
CA GLU A 264 24.00 -14.43 22.97
C GLU A 264 24.34 -15.87 22.59
N SER A 265 23.36 -16.64 22.13
CA SER A 265 23.55 -18.04 21.72
C SER A 265 24.40 -18.19 20.46
N LEU A 266 24.43 -17.17 19.60
CA LEU A 266 25.30 -17.12 18.41
C LEU A 266 26.78 -16.92 18.77
N GLY A 267 27.10 -16.47 19.99
CA GLY A 267 28.46 -16.19 20.46
C GLY A 267 28.93 -14.75 20.24
N PRO A 268 30.24 -14.45 20.37
CA PRO A 268 30.78 -13.08 20.26
C PRO A 268 30.67 -12.48 18.85
N ILE A 269 30.06 -11.31 18.71
CA ILE A 269 29.89 -10.61 17.42
C ILE A 269 31.22 -9.98 17.02
N ASP A 270 32.04 -10.72 16.26
CA ASP A 270 33.33 -10.26 15.78
C ASP A 270 33.20 -9.55 14.43
N TRP A 271 33.26 -8.22 14.47
CA TRP A 271 33.23 -7.36 13.28
C TRP A 271 34.49 -7.42 12.41
N SER A 272 35.53 -8.13 12.84
CA SER A 272 36.75 -8.37 12.06
C SER A 272 36.73 -9.70 11.31
N ASP A 273 35.78 -10.57 11.64
CA ASP A 273 35.52 -11.80 10.91
C ASP A 273 34.40 -11.57 9.88
N ASP A 274 34.79 -11.62 8.60
CA ASP A 274 33.88 -11.52 7.45
C ASP A 274 33.43 -12.92 6.96
N SER A 275 33.61 -13.96 7.79
CA SER A 275 33.15 -15.30 7.42
C SER A 275 31.63 -15.32 7.17
N PRO A 276 31.16 -15.95 6.08
CA PRO A 276 29.74 -15.94 5.72
C PRO A 276 28.81 -16.63 6.72
N GLU A 277 29.36 -17.46 7.61
CA GLU A 277 28.59 -18.30 8.54
C GLU A 277 28.78 -17.89 9.99
N GLU A 278 29.96 -17.39 10.40
CA GLU A 278 30.29 -17.14 11.80
C GLU A 278 30.63 -15.68 12.10
N GLY A 279 30.85 -14.86 11.07
CA GLY A 279 31.27 -13.48 11.19
C GLY A 279 30.21 -12.56 11.78
N GLY A 280 30.63 -11.42 12.30
CA GLY A 280 29.73 -10.40 12.84
C GLY A 280 28.58 -10.04 11.87
N PRO A 281 28.86 -9.77 10.57
CA PRO A 281 27.82 -9.51 9.59
C PRO A 281 26.80 -10.65 9.41
N ALA A 282 27.25 -11.91 9.41
CA ALA A 282 26.38 -13.07 9.25
C ALA A 282 25.39 -13.19 10.42
N ARG A 283 25.88 -13.00 11.65
CA ARG A 283 25.04 -13.02 12.86
C ARG A 283 24.04 -11.87 12.90
N VAL A 284 24.44 -10.69 12.42
CA VAL A 284 23.55 -9.54 12.30
C VAL A 284 22.44 -9.82 11.28
N SER A 285 22.77 -10.41 10.13
CA SER A 285 21.77 -10.83 9.14
C SER A 285 20.75 -11.81 9.73
N GLU A 286 21.20 -12.75 10.57
CA GLU A 286 20.31 -13.68 11.28
C GLU A 286 19.38 -12.98 12.28
N ILE A 287 19.91 -12.05 13.07
CA ILE A 287 19.11 -11.23 14.00
C ILE A 287 18.07 -10.41 13.22
N ILE A 288 18.47 -9.79 12.10
CA ILE A 288 17.55 -9.04 11.23
C ILE A 288 16.46 -9.95 10.68
N GLN A 289 16.80 -11.17 10.24
CA GLN A 289 15.81 -12.14 9.75
C GLN A 289 14.76 -12.48 10.81
N LEU A 290 15.16 -12.61 12.09
CA LEU A 290 14.22 -12.80 13.19
C LEU A 290 13.34 -11.56 13.40
N ILE A 291 13.93 -10.36 13.42
CA ILE A 291 13.17 -9.09 13.59
C ILE A 291 12.14 -8.92 12.47
N VAL A 292 12.51 -9.21 11.22
CA VAL A 292 11.61 -9.13 10.07
C VAL A 292 10.43 -10.11 10.21
N SER A 293 10.64 -11.24 10.87
CA SER A 293 9.57 -12.21 11.13
C SER A 293 8.60 -11.79 12.24
N LEU A 294 8.94 -10.78 13.03
CA LEU A 294 8.09 -10.28 14.11
C LEU A 294 6.82 -9.65 13.55
N ARG A 295 5.77 -9.71 14.38
CA ARG A 295 4.49 -9.08 14.08
C ARG A 295 4.68 -7.59 13.84
N GLU A 296 5.39 -6.91 14.73
CA GLU A 296 5.62 -5.46 14.73
C GLU A 296 6.26 -4.98 13.43
N TYR A 297 7.19 -5.76 12.85
CA TYR A 297 7.77 -5.43 11.56
C TYR A 297 6.77 -5.51 10.38
N GLN A 298 5.71 -6.31 10.50
CA GLN A 298 4.68 -6.39 9.46
C GLN A 298 3.77 -5.16 9.42
N PHE A 299 3.82 -4.30 10.44
CA PHE A 299 2.99 -3.10 10.55
C PHE A 299 3.76 -1.83 10.15
N ALA A 300 3.02 -0.84 9.62
CA ALA A 300 3.46 0.50 9.24
C ALA A 300 2.63 1.56 9.99
#